data_AF-A0A9E2NGZ8-F1
#
_entry.id   AF-A0A9E2NGZ8-F1
#
_cell.length_a   1.000
_cell.length_b   1.000
_cell.length_c   1.000
_cell.angle_alpha   90.00
_cell.angle_beta   90.00
_cell.angle_gamma   90.00
#
_symmetry.space_group_name_H-M   'P 1'
#
loop_
_entity.id
_entity.type
_entity.pdbx_description
1 polymer ?
#
loop_
_entity_poly.entity_id
_entity_poly.type
_entity_poly.pdbx_seq_one_letter_code
_entity_poly.pdbx_strand_id
1 'polypeptide(L)'
;MSKATELAELHHLVGSLRRCVMSLRSRYGDDPAMRRVVIDTERILSDVELLDMDATELEFSAHVVVPGGEKIPVPDTPYDHDFWRDIDDEGVGGHNRR
;
A
#
# COMPACT_ATOMS: atom_id res chain seq x y z
N MET A 1 -12.99 21.64 3.91
CA MET A 1 -13.19 20.86 5.15
C MET A 1 -11.82 20.47 5.68
N SER A 2 -11.69 19.96 6.90
CA SER A 2 -10.41 19.39 7.36
C SER A 2 -10.26 17.96 6.83
N LYS A 3 -9.04 17.48 6.61
CA LYS A 3 -8.74 16.07 6.25
C LYS A 3 -9.44 15.09 7.20
N ALA A 4 -9.41 15.37 8.50
CA ALA A 4 -10.08 14.54 9.51
C ALA A 4 -11.61 14.52 9.33
N THR A 5 -12.20 15.63 8.88
CA THR A 5 -13.64 15.71 8.58
C THR A 5 -13.99 14.89 7.34
N GLU A 6 -13.16 14.96 6.30
CA GLU A 6 -13.34 14.21 5.04
C GLU A 6 -13.21 12.69 5.27
N LEU A 7 -12.24 12.24 6.06
CA LEU A 7 -12.09 10.83 6.45
C LEU A 7 -13.28 10.34 7.29
N ALA A 8 -13.74 11.14 8.25
CA ALA A 8 -14.92 10.80 9.05
C ALA A 8 -16.19 10.67 8.18
N GLU A 9 -16.37 11.55 7.19
CA GLU A 9 -17.45 11.47 6.22
C GLU A 9 -17.36 10.20 5.37
N LEU A 10 -16.16 9.86 4.88
CA LEU A 10 -15.91 8.64 4.12
C LEU A 10 -16.27 7.39 4.92
N HIS A 11 -15.83 7.28 6.19
CA HIS A 11 -16.20 6.18 7.07
C HIS A 11 -17.72 6.07 7.26
N HIS A 12 -18.41 7.21 7.41
CA HIS A 12 -19.87 7.22 7.55
C HIS A 12 -20.57 6.69 6.29
N LEU A 13 -20.13 7.13 5.10
CA LEU A 13 -20.69 6.72 3.82
C LEU A 13 -20.47 5.23 3.57
N VAL A 14 -19.26 4.74 3.79
CA VAL A 14 -18.89 3.33 3.59
C VAL A 14 -19.62 2.42 4.60
N GLY A 15 -19.72 2.84 5.86
CA GLY A 15 -20.53 2.13 6.85
C GLY A 15 -22.03 2.10 6.49
N SER A 16 -22.54 3.16 5.87
CA SER A 16 -23.92 3.22 5.36
C SER A 16 -24.12 2.30 4.16
N LEU A 17 -23.16 2.25 3.23
CA LEU A 17 -23.15 1.32 2.11
C LEU A 17 -23.23 -0.13 2.58
N ARG A 18 -22.40 -0.52 3.56
CA ARG A 18 -22.43 -1.87 4.14
C ARG A 18 -23.79 -2.23 4.71
N ARG A 19 -24.41 -1.34 5.51
CA ARG A 19 -25.77 -1.57 6.03
C ARG A 19 -26.80 -1.74 4.92
N CYS A 20 -26.71 -0.92 3.87
CA CYS A 20 -27.59 -1.00 2.70
C CYS A 20 -27.45 -2.35 1.98
N VAL A 21 -26.22 -2.76 1.67
CA VAL A 21 -25.92 -4.03 1.00
C VAL A 21 -26.39 -5.23 1.81
N MET A 22 -26.19 -5.22 3.13
CA MET A 22 -26.68 -6.30 4.00
C MET A 22 -28.21 -6.36 4.06
N SER A 23 -28.89 -5.20 4.02
CA SER A 23 -30.34 -5.12 3.90
C SER A 23 -30.84 -5.68 2.56
N LEU A 24 -30.15 -5.36 1.45
CA LEU A 24 -30.45 -5.91 0.13
C LEU A 24 -30.27 -7.44 0.12
N ARG A 25 -29.16 -7.96 0.64
CA ARG A 25 -28.93 -9.41 0.74
C ARG A 25 -30.03 -10.12 1.54
N SER A 26 -30.47 -9.52 2.65
CA SER A 26 -31.57 -10.05 3.47
C SER A 26 -32.89 -10.11 2.69
N ARG A 27 -33.17 -9.10 1.85
CA ARG A 27 -34.43 -8.99 1.09
C ARG A 27 -34.47 -9.83 -0.18
N TYR A 28 -33.35 -9.93 -0.89
CA TYR A 28 -33.29 -10.48 -2.25
C TYR A 28 -32.54 -11.82 -2.33
N GLY A 29 -31.94 -12.27 -1.22
CA GLY A 29 -31.23 -13.55 -1.15
C GLY A 29 -29.75 -13.44 -1.50
N ASP A 30 -29.08 -14.59 -1.49
CA ASP A 30 -27.62 -14.70 -1.58
C ASP A 30 -27.16 -15.37 -2.90
N ASP A 31 -27.51 -14.76 -4.03
CA ASP A 31 -27.04 -15.21 -5.34
C ASP A 31 -25.57 -14.81 -5.60
N PRO A 32 -24.90 -15.35 -6.64
CA PRO A 32 -23.51 -15.02 -6.93
C PRO A 32 -23.23 -13.53 -7.18
N ALA A 33 -24.18 -12.78 -7.74
CA ALA A 33 -24.04 -11.33 -7.92
C ALA A 33 -24.14 -10.60 -6.58
N MET A 34 -25.07 -10.97 -5.71
CA MET A 34 -25.18 -10.41 -4.36
C MET A 34 -23.91 -10.69 -3.54
N ARG A 35 -23.35 -11.90 -3.61
CA ARG A 35 -22.09 -12.24 -2.94
C ARG A 35 -20.93 -11.37 -3.42
N ARG A 36 -20.83 -11.07 -4.72
CA ARG A 36 -19.83 -10.13 -5.25
C ARG A 36 -19.99 -8.74 -4.67
N VAL A 37 -21.21 -8.20 -4.64
CA VAL A 37 -21.47 -6.87 -4.07
C VAL A 37 -21.05 -6.81 -2.60
N VAL A 38 -21.32 -7.86 -1.82
CA VAL A 38 -20.87 -7.96 -0.43
C VAL A 38 -19.34 -7.96 -0.35
N ILE A 39 -18.67 -8.79 -1.15
CA ILE A 39 -17.20 -8.87 -1.18
C ILE A 39 -16.58 -7.52 -1.54
N ASP A 40 -17.09 -6.87 -2.59
CA ASP A 40 -16.60 -5.57 -3.04
C ASP A 40 -16.81 -4.49 -1.97
N THR A 41 -17.93 -4.55 -1.25
CA THR A 41 -18.20 -3.62 -0.14
C THR A 41 -17.23 -3.82 1.01
N GLU A 42 -17.02 -5.07 1.46
CA GLU A 42 -16.05 -5.36 2.53
C GLU A 42 -14.62 -4.99 2.10
N ARG A 43 -14.27 -5.16 0.82
CA ARG A 43 -12.97 -4.72 0.28
C ARG A 43 -12.81 -3.20 0.37
N ILE A 44 -13.83 -2.42 -0.01
CA ILE A 44 -13.80 -0.96 0.14
C ILE A 44 -13.61 -0.56 1.61
N LEU A 45 -14.24 -1.26 2.56
CA LEU A 45 -14.02 -1.00 3.98
C LEU A 45 -12.55 -1.18 4.36
N SER A 46 -11.95 -2.31 3.99
CA SER A 46 -10.53 -2.59 4.24
C SER A 46 -9.60 -1.59 3.58
N ASP A 47 -9.89 -1.18 2.34
CA ASP A 47 -9.09 -0.20 1.62
C ASP A 47 -9.13 1.19 2.30
N VAL A 48 -10.27 1.57 2.90
CA VAL A 48 -10.40 2.82 3.66
C VAL A 48 -9.68 2.74 5.01
N GLU A 49 -9.72 1.60 5.69
CA GLU A 49 -8.93 1.38 6.91
C GLU A 49 -7.43 1.46 6.63
N LEU A 50 -6.98 0.89 5.52
CA LEU A 50 -5.59 0.98 5.07
C LEU A 50 -5.20 2.43 4.74
N LEU A 51 -6.07 3.17 4.06
CA LEU A 51 -5.84 4.57 3.75
C LEU A 51 -5.68 5.42 5.03
N ASP A 52 -6.43 5.13 6.09
CA ASP A 52 -6.31 5.83 7.38
C ASP A 52 -4.96 5.55 8.05
N MET A 53 -4.51 4.29 7.99
CA MET A 53 -3.18 3.88 8.47
C MET A 53 -2.06 4.61 7.72
N ASP A 54 -2.10 4.57 6.39
CA ASP A 54 -1.11 5.22 5.52
C ASP A 54 -1.12 6.74 5.71
N ALA A 55 -2.32 7.33 5.83
CA ALA A 55 -2.49 8.75 6.09
C ALA A 55 -1.87 9.18 7.43
N THR A 56 -1.97 8.34 8.45
CA THR A 56 -1.36 8.54 9.77
C THR A 56 0.16 8.37 9.72
N GLU A 57 0.65 7.35 9.00
CA GLU A 57 2.09 7.10 8.82
C GLU A 57 2.78 8.23 8.06
N LEU A 58 2.15 8.74 6.99
CA LEU A 58 2.67 9.86 6.20
C LEU A 58 2.68 11.17 7.01
N GLU A 59 1.69 11.42 7.86
CA GLU A 59 1.70 12.56 8.78
C GLU A 59 2.87 12.49 9.78
N PHE A 60 3.14 11.28 10.30
CA PHE A 60 4.29 11.00 11.18
C PHE A 60 5.63 11.17 10.45
N SER A 61 5.69 10.72 9.20
CA SER A 61 6.89 10.77 8.35
C SER A 61 7.23 12.19 7.88
N ALA A 62 6.21 13.00 7.56
CA ALA A 62 6.38 14.38 7.12
C ALA A 62 7.02 15.29 8.19
N HIS A 63 6.96 14.90 9.47
CA HIS A 63 7.54 15.66 10.58
C HIS A 63 8.98 15.28 10.91
N VAL A 64 9.55 14.25 10.26
CA VAL A 64 10.97 13.91 10.39
C VAL A 64 11.70 14.39 9.14
N VAL A 65 11.91 15.71 9.04
CA VAL A 65 13.06 16.21 8.32
C VAL A 65 14.27 15.75 9.15
N VAL A 66 14.77 14.55 8.89
CA VAL A 66 16.10 14.18 9.36
C VAL A 66 17.01 15.24 8.74
N PRO A 67 17.65 16.13 9.54
CA PRO A 67 18.66 17.01 8.98
C PRO A 67 19.64 16.06 8.31
N GLY A 68 19.76 16.14 6.98
CA GLY A 68 20.50 15.15 6.21
C GLY A 68 21.81 14.90 6.92
N GLY A 69 21.97 13.68 7.46
CA GLY A 69 23.20 13.29 8.13
C GLY A 69 24.39 13.54 7.22
N GLU A 70 25.60 13.49 7.79
CA GLU A 70 26.82 13.63 7.01
C GLU A 70 26.71 12.85 5.69
N LYS A 71 26.66 13.59 4.58
CA LYS A 71 26.51 12.99 3.25
C LYS A 71 27.87 12.45 2.88
N ILE A 72 27.98 11.13 2.80
CA ILE A 72 29.18 10.48 2.30
C ILE A 72 29.23 10.75 0.78
N PRO A 73 30.24 11.47 0.26
CA PRO A 73 30.35 11.71 -1.17
C PRO A 73 30.61 10.36 -1.88
N VAL A 74 29.78 10.04 -2.87
CA VAL A 74 30.03 8.90 -3.76
C VAL A 74 30.91 9.41 -4.91
N PRO A 75 32.14 8.89 -5.08
CA PRO A 75 33.01 9.30 -6.18
C PRO A 75 32.43 8.91 -7.54
N ASP A 76 32.53 9.81 -8.53
CA ASP A 76 32.20 9.52 -9.93
C ASP A 76 33.28 8.68 -10.64
N THR A 77 34.30 8.20 -9.91
CA THR A 77 35.34 7.33 -10.46
C THR A 77 34.72 5.98 -10.82
N PRO A 78 34.81 5.55 -12.10
CA PRO A 78 34.33 4.23 -12.49
C PRO A 78 35.02 3.14 -11.65
N TYR A 79 34.26 2.12 -11.27
CA TYR A 79 34.85 0.93 -10.66
C TYR A 79 35.82 0.25 -11.64
N ASP A 80 36.84 -0.41 -11.09
CA ASP A 80 37.72 -1.25 -11.88
C ASP A 80 36.88 -2.29 -12.63
N HIS A 81 37.13 -2.45 -13.93
CA HIS A 81 36.40 -3.42 -14.75
C HIS A 81 36.69 -4.86 -14.29
N ASP A 82 37.87 -5.12 -13.72
CA ASP A 82 38.22 -6.42 -13.14
C ASP A 82 37.35 -6.76 -11.91
N PHE A 83 36.74 -5.77 -11.25
CA PHE A 83 35.80 -5.99 -10.14
C PHE A 83 34.55 -6.76 -10.58
N TRP A 84 34.15 -6.65 -11.85
CA TRP A 84 32.92 -7.25 -12.40
C TRP A 84 33.17 -8.51 -13.23
N ARG A 85 34.42 -8.93 -13.40
CA ARG A 85 34.81 -9.95 -14.38
C ARG A 85 34.23 -11.35 -14.13
N ASP A 86 34.01 -11.69 -12.87
CA ASP A 86 33.49 -13.00 -12.45
C ASP A 86 32.06 -12.90 -11.88
N ILE A 87 31.39 -11.76 -12.09
CA ILE A 87 29.99 -11.53 -11.71
C ILE A 87 29.11 -11.89 -12.89
N ASP A 88 28.10 -12.72 -12.64
CA ASP A 88 27.10 -13.08 -13.63
C ASP A 88 26.27 -11.85 -14.02
N ASP A 89 26.19 -11.55 -15.32
CA ASP A 89 25.39 -10.45 -15.87
C ASP A 89 23.88 -10.64 -15.61
N GLU A 90 23.48 -11.88 -15.27
CA GLU A 90 22.08 -12.23 -14.98
C GLU A 90 21.69 -12.03 -13.49
N GLY A 91 22.61 -11.64 -12.60
CA GLY A 91 22.28 -11.31 -11.21
C GLY A 91 21.69 -12.47 -10.39
N VAL A 92 21.94 -13.72 -10.79
CA VAL A 92 21.50 -14.94 -10.10
C VAL A 92 22.72 -15.63 -9.49
N GLY A 93 22.92 -15.48 -8.18
CA GLY A 93 24.02 -16.14 -7.47
C GLY A 93 23.94 -17.66 -7.59
N GLY A 94 24.68 -18.26 -8.53
CA GLY A 94 24.65 -19.70 -8.73
C GLY A 94 25.59 -20.22 -9.82
N HIS A 95 26.90 -20.26 -9.57
CA HIS A 95 27.78 -21.15 -10.34
C HIS A 95 27.47 -22.60 -9.96
N ASN A 96 26.92 -23.33 -10.92
CA ASN A 96 26.76 -24.79 -10.86
C ASN A 96 28.11 -25.44 -10.53
N ARG A 97 28.21 -26.08 -9.36
CA ARG A 97 29.24 -27.09 -9.09
C ARG A 97 28.94 -28.31 -9.96
N ARG A 98 29.83 -28.62 -10.90
CA ARG A 98 30.13 -29.98 -11.32
C ARG A 98 31.63 -30.16 -11.41
#